data_AF-A0A183AXA8-F1
#
_entry.id   AF-A0A183AXA8-F1
#
_cell.length_a   1.000
_cell.length_b   1.000
_cell.length_c   1.000
_cell.angle_alpha   90.00
_cell.angle_beta   90.00
_cell.angle_gamma   90.00
#
_symmetry.space_group_name_H-M   'P 1'
#
loop_
_entity.id
_entity.type
_entity.pdbx_description
1 polymer ?
#
loop_
_entity_poly.entity_id
_entity_poly.type
_entity_poly.pdbx_seq_one_letter_code
_entity_poly.pdbx_strand_id
1 'polypeptide(L)'
;MQWVADVARVPVDDTGSSPEVCIIELGGTIGDIESMPFVEAFRQMLFRVGSSNFCCVHVSLVPQLSTVGEPKTKPTQASVRELRACGLHPDLLMCRCTSPLPKNVIDKISLFSQVPTDHVITVVDARDLYEVPILLDKQKLCDLLLNHFNLSPKLKVEYPILGKWKALTRRLQGASKTIQVALVGKYTKLNDAYLSVLKPAPCQRIRPWKAARCRVYT
;
A
#
# COMPACT_ATOMS: atom_id res chain seq x y z
N MET A 1 -8.83 -20.08 10.40
CA MET A 1 -9.15 -19.34 9.15
C MET A 1 -10.62 -19.31 8.74
N GLN A 2 -11.53 -20.10 9.33
CA GLN A 2 -12.96 -20.02 8.99
C GLN A 2 -13.54 -18.61 9.21
N TRP A 3 -13.15 -17.96 10.31
CA TRP A 3 -13.52 -16.58 10.62
C TRP A 3 -13.25 -15.59 9.48
N VAL A 4 -12.07 -15.66 8.84
CA VAL A 4 -11.74 -14.75 7.72
C VAL A 4 -12.65 -15.00 6.52
N ALA A 5 -12.95 -16.27 6.21
CA ALA A 5 -13.86 -16.62 5.12
C ALA A 5 -15.31 -16.16 5.40
N ASP A 6 -15.73 -16.19 6.65
CA ASP A 6 -17.06 -15.73 7.06
C ASP A 6 -17.14 -14.20 6.97
N VAL A 7 -16.15 -13.47 7.51
CA VAL A 7 -16.10 -12.01 7.47
C VAL A 7 -15.96 -11.48 6.04
N ALA A 8 -15.19 -12.15 5.18
CA ALA A 8 -14.99 -11.75 3.79
C ALA A 8 -16.30 -11.72 2.96
N ARG A 9 -17.34 -12.43 3.40
CA ARG A 9 -18.65 -12.47 2.73
C ARG A 9 -19.63 -11.41 3.25
N VAL A 10 -19.32 -10.78 4.38
CA VAL A 10 -20.18 -9.75 4.97
C VAL A 10 -20.06 -8.47 4.12
N PRO A 11 -21.16 -7.95 3.55
CA PRO A 11 -21.12 -6.68 2.83
C PRO A 11 -20.78 -5.54 3.80
N VAL A 12 -19.87 -4.67 3.37
CA VAL A 12 -19.48 -3.46 4.10
C VAL A 12 -19.98 -2.17 3.42
N ASP A 13 -20.75 -2.32 2.34
CA ASP A 13 -21.37 -1.23 1.60
C ASP A 13 -22.90 -1.38 1.57
N ASP A 14 -23.58 -0.36 1.04
CA ASP A 14 -25.05 -0.31 0.98
C ASP A 14 -25.65 -1.24 -0.10
N THR A 15 -24.83 -2.01 -0.82
CA THR A 15 -25.31 -2.84 -1.93
C THR A 15 -25.92 -4.16 -1.47
N GLY A 16 -25.64 -4.58 -0.23
CA GLY A 16 -26.07 -5.88 0.30
C GLY A 16 -25.49 -7.09 -0.44
N SER A 17 -24.54 -6.88 -1.36
CA SER A 17 -23.93 -7.94 -2.17
C SER A 17 -22.63 -8.44 -1.53
N SER A 18 -22.39 -9.75 -1.57
CA SER A 18 -21.14 -10.33 -1.07
C SER A 18 -19.94 -9.72 -1.81
N PRO A 19 -18.88 -9.28 -1.11
CA PRO A 19 -17.64 -8.83 -1.74
C PRO A 19 -17.00 -9.93 -2.59
N GLU A 20 -16.38 -9.54 -3.71
CA GLU A 20 -15.61 -10.45 -4.59
C GLU A 20 -14.14 -10.56 -4.17
N VAL A 21 -13.60 -9.50 -3.56
CA VAL A 21 -12.20 -9.41 -3.13
C VAL A 21 -12.16 -8.94 -1.69
N CYS A 22 -11.39 -9.63 -0.85
CA CYS A 22 -11.09 -9.24 0.52
C CYS A 22 -9.61 -8.88 0.62
N ILE A 23 -9.30 -7.66 1.06
CA ILE A 23 -7.92 -7.24 1.32
C ILE A 23 -7.61 -7.55 2.78
N ILE A 24 -6.54 -8.31 3.00
CA ILE A 24 -6.11 -8.71 4.34
C ILE A 24 -4.72 -8.14 4.58
N GLU A 25 -4.58 -7.35 5.64
CA GLU A 25 -3.30 -6.83 6.11
C GLU A 25 -2.81 -7.67 7.29
N LEU A 26 -1.60 -8.21 7.18
CA LEU A 26 -0.87 -8.76 8.32
C LEU A 26 0.03 -7.64 8.87
N GLY A 27 -0.35 -7.12 10.04
CA GLY A 27 0.50 -6.17 10.76
C GLY A 27 1.79 -6.83 11.29
N GLY A 28 2.75 -6.00 11.68
CA GLY A 28 4.05 -6.47 12.17
C GLY A 28 5.06 -6.69 11.04
N THR A 29 6.02 -7.59 11.27
CA THR A 29 7.06 -7.93 10.29
C THR A 29 7.05 -9.42 10.00
N ILE A 30 7.64 -9.83 8.87
CA ILE A 30 7.90 -11.25 8.61
C ILE A 30 9.19 -11.64 9.33
N GLY A 31 9.18 -12.81 10.00
CA GLY A 31 10.34 -13.37 10.68
C GLY A 31 10.35 -13.16 12.20
N ASP A 32 9.37 -12.42 12.74
CA ASP A 32 9.14 -12.34 14.19
C ASP A 32 8.32 -13.54 14.70
N ILE A 33 8.43 -13.85 16.00
CA ILE A 33 7.76 -15.01 16.60
C ILE A 33 6.24 -14.80 16.69
N GLU A 34 5.83 -13.53 16.75
CA GLU A 34 4.44 -13.10 16.85
C GLU A 34 3.68 -13.29 15.54
N SER A 35 4.32 -13.13 14.37
CA SER A 35 3.66 -13.33 13.07
C SER A 35 3.55 -14.79 12.65
N MET A 36 4.37 -15.70 13.18
CA MET A 36 4.43 -17.11 12.74
C MET A 36 3.06 -17.81 12.69
N PRO A 37 2.17 -17.70 13.70
CA PRO A 37 0.86 -18.34 13.65
C PRO A 37 -0.02 -17.81 12.52
N PHE A 38 0.09 -16.52 12.20
CA PHE A 38 -0.69 -15.87 11.15
C PHE A 38 -0.19 -16.28 9.76
N VAL A 39 1.14 -16.31 9.56
CA VAL A 39 1.74 -16.74 8.30
C VAL A 39 1.37 -18.19 7.99
N GLU A 40 1.43 -19.07 9.00
CA GLU A 40 0.98 -20.46 8.86
C GLU A 40 -0.52 -20.56 8.54
N ALA A 41 -1.35 -19.73 9.17
CA ALA A 41 -2.77 -19.66 8.86
C ALA A 41 -3.04 -19.24 7.39
N PHE A 42 -2.29 -18.26 6.86
CA PHE A 42 -2.40 -17.84 5.47
C PHE A 42 -1.90 -18.93 4.51
N ARG A 43 -0.82 -19.63 4.86
CA ARG A 43 -0.34 -20.79 4.09
C ARG A 43 -1.43 -21.85 3.96
N GLN A 44 -2.12 -22.20 5.04
CA GLN A 44 -3.25 -23.13 4.99
C GLN A 44 -4.43 -22.60 4.17
N MET A 45 -4.70 -21.28 4.24
CA MET A 45 -5.74 -20.65 3.44
C MET A 45 -5.44 -20.77 1.94
N LEU A 46 -4.20 -20.50 1.52
CA LEU A 46 -3.75 -20.66 0.14
C LEU A 46 -4.03 -22.08 -0.37
N PHE A 47 -3.71 -23.13 0.40
CA PHE A 47 -4.04 -24.50 0.02
C PHE A 47 -5.54 -24.78 -0.10
N ARG A 48 -6.35 -24.15 0.75
CA ARG A 48 -7.81 -24.35 0.76
C ARG A 48 -8.52 -23.65 -0.40
N VAL A 49 -8.12 -22.43 -0.74
CA VAL A 49 -8.81 -21.61 -1.77
C VAL A 49 -8.17 -21.74 -3.15
N GLY A 50 -6.92 -22.19 -3.22
CA GLY A 50 -6.15 -22.29 -4.46
C GLY A 50 -5.44 -20.99 -4.83
N SER A 51 -4.39 -21.10 -5.65
CA SER A 51 -3.56 -19.96 -6.07
C SER A 51 -4.31 -18.92 -6.91
N SER A 52 -5.34 -19.31 -7.66
CA SER A 52 -6.16 -18.37 -8.44
C SER A 52 -7.09 -17.50 -7.58
N ASN A 53 -7.31 -17.86 -6.32
CA ASN A 53 -8.18 -17.13 -5.38
C ASN A 53 -7.40 -16.50 -4.21
N PHE A 54 -6.06 -16.51 -4.28
CA PHE A 54 -5.19 -15.95 -3.26
C PHE A 54 -4.05 -15.20 -3.93
N CYS A 55 -3.78 -13.96 -3.51
CA CYS A 55 -2.65 -13.16 -4.01
C CYS A 55 -1.81 -12.69 -2.81
N CYS A 56 -0.54 -13.08 -2.79
CA CYS A 56 0.43 -12.64 -1.79
C CYS A 56 1.15 -11.38 -2.27
N VAL A 57 0.84 -10.24 -1.65
CA VAL A 57 1.56 -8.99 -1.86
C VAL A 57 2.57 -8.80 -0.73
N HIS A 58 3.86 -8.88 -1.06
CA HIS A 58 4.93 -8.66 -0.07
C HIS A 58 5.45 -7.23 -0.17
N VAL A 59 5.42 -6.49 0.94
CA VAL A 59 5.94 -5.11 1.01
C VAL A 59 7.32 -5.13 1.65
N SER A 60 8.31 -4.58 0.96
CA SER A 60 9.70 -4.55 1.43
C SER A 60 10.31 -3.16 1.29
N LEU A 61 11.18 -2.78 2.24
CA LEU A 61 11.96 -1.55 2.18
C LEU A 61 13.26 -1.78 1.38
N VAL A 62 13.49 -0.95 0.37
CA VAL A 62 14.75 -0.86 -0.37
C VAL A 62 15.48 0.42 0.06
N PRO A 63 16.37 0.35 1.07
CA PRO A 63 17.04 1.54 1.58
C PRO A 63 18.11 2.04 0.60
N GLN A 64 18.25 3.35 0.53
CA GLN A 64 19.33 4.04 -0.16
C GLN A 64 20.05 4.93 0.86
N LEU A 65 21.29 4.56 1.21
CA LEU A 65 22.10 5.36 2.13
C LEU A 65 22.60 6.60 1.41
N SER A 66 22.41 7.77 2.02
CA SER A 66 22.82 9.07 1.46
C SER A 66 24.31 9.16 1.14
N THR A 67 25.15 8.40 1.86
CA THR A 67 26.61 8.39 1.68
C THR A 67 27.08 7.62 0.44
N VAL A 68 26.33 6.60 0.02
CA VAL A 68 26.72 5.71 -1.09
C VAL A 68 25.87 5.97 -2.34
N GLY A 69 24.64 6.46 -2.16
CA GLY A 69 23.72 6.77 -3.27
C GLY A 69 23.17 5.55 -4.01
N GLU A 70 23.56 4.33 -3.65
CA GLU A 70 23.11 3.10 -4.32
C GLU A 70 22.01 2.39 -3.52
N PRO A 71 20.84 2.07 -4.14
CA PRO A 71 19.80 1.27 -3.52
C PRO A 71 20.30 -0.12 -3.12
N LYS A 72 20.02 -0.56 -1.89
CA LYS A 72 20.46 -1.87 -1.38
C LYS A 72 19.32 -2.88 -1.42
N THR A 73 19.49 -3.91 -2.24
CA THR A 73 18.48 -4.96 -2.47
C THR A 73 18.55 -6.12 -1.47
N LYS A 74 19.64 -6.24 -0.70
CA LYS A 74 19.86 -7.37 0.24
C LYS A 74 18.76 -7.53 1.29
N PRO A 75 18.24 -6.46 1.94
CA PRO A 75 17.14 -6.59 2.89
C PRO A 75 15.89 -7.22 2.27
N THR A 76 15.53 -6.80 1.06
CA THR A 76 14.41 -7.38 0.30
C THR A 76 14.62 -8.84 -0.01
N GLN A 77 15.83 -9.24 -0.42
CA GLN A 77 16.15 -10.63 -0.70
C GLN A 77 16.04 -11.51 0.56
N ALA A 78 16.50 -11.03 1.71
CA ALA A 78 16.39 -11.74 2.99
C ALA A 78 14.92 -11.89 3.40
N SER A 79 14.14 -10.82 3.32
CA SER A 79 12.72 -10.82 3.68
C SER A 79 11.88 -11.76 2.79
N VAL A 80 12.13 -11.79 1.47
CA VAL A 80 11.46 -12.74 0.57
C VAL A 80 11.88 -14.19 0.87
N ARG A 81 13.13 -14.42 1.25
CA ARG A 81 13.60 -15.76 1.65
C ARG A 81 12.88 -16.25 2.92
N GLU A 82 12.67 -15.37 3.90
CA GLU A 82 11.93 -15.70 5.12
C GLU A 82 10.47 -16.02 4.82
N LEU A 83 9.80 -15.20 4.00
CA LEU A 83 8.42 -15.47 3.56
C LEU A 83 8.29 -16.83 2.89
N ARG A 84 9.24 -17.17 1.99
CA ARG A 84 9.28 -18.47 1.31
C ARG A 84 9.59 -19.63 2.24
N ALA A 85 10.44 -19.43 3.25
CA ALA A 85 10.71 -20.45 4.27
C ALA A 85 9.43 -20.81 5.06
N CYS A 86 8.51 -19.86 5.21
CA CYS A 86 7.19 -20.09 5.78
C CYS A 86 6.16 -20.66 4.78
N GLY A 87 6.57 -20.98 3.54
CA GLY A 87 5.71 -21.60 2.53
C GLY A 87 4.82 -20.64 1.74
N LEU A 88 5.01 -19.34 1.85
CA LEU A 88 4.33 -18.33 1.02
C LEU A 88 5.29 -17.77 -0.05
N HIS A 89 4.78 -17.62 -1.26
CA HIS A 89 5.53 -17.01 -2.36
C HIS A 89 4.85 -15.70 -2.76
N PRO A 90 5.59 -14.60 -2.91
CA PRO A 90 5.00 -13.34 -3.32
C PRO A 90 4.57 -13.41 -4.80
N ASP A 91 3.31 -13.12 -5.07
CA ASP A 91 2.79 -12.91 -6.43
C ASP A 91 3.15 -11.49 -6.91
N LEU A 92 3.18 -10.53 -5.98
CA LEU A 92 3.60 -9.15 -6.21
C LEU A 92 4.59 -8.72 -5.12
N LEU A 93 5.63 -7.99 -5.52
CA LEU A 93 6.64 -7.47 -4.61
C LEU A 93 6.63 -5.94 -4.66
N MET A 94 6.15 -5.30 -3.60
CA MET A 94 6.12 -3.85 -3.47
C MET A 94 7.38 -3.35 -2.77
N CYS A 95 8.26 -2.71 -3.53
CA CYS A 95 9.52 -2.16 -3.06
C CYS A 95 9.36 -0.69 -2.67
N ARG A 96 9.19 -0.42 -1.37
CA ARG A 96 9.19 0.94 -0.83
C ARG A 96 10.59 1.55 -0.91
N CYS A 97 10.71 2.73 -1.49
CA CYS A 97 11.98 3.41 -1.71
C CYS A 97 11.84 4.94 -1.64
N THR A 98 12.94 5.66 -1.41
CA THR A 98 12.96 7.12 -1.37
C THR A 98 13.03 7.76 -2.76
N SER A 99 13.57 7.02 -3.74
CA SER A 99 13.73 7.47 -5.13
C SER A 99 13.42 6.33 -6.10
N PRO A 100 13.06 6.62 -7.37
CA PRO A 100 12.79 5.59 -8.37
C PRO A 100 13.97 4.63 -8.52
N LEU A 101 13.67 3.33 -8.50
CA LEU A 101 14.71 2.30 -8.64
C LEU A 101 15.13 2.19 -10.12
N PRO A 102 16.43 2.19 -10.42
CA PRO A 102 16.91 1.97 -11.78
C PRO A 102 16.64 0.52 -12.22
N LYS A 103 16.48 0.31 -13.52
CA LYS A 103 16.05 -0.98 -14.09
C LYS A 103 16.93 -2.15 -13.65
N ASN A 104 18.25 -1.97 -13.61
CA ASN A 104 19.19 -3.00 -13.15
C ASN A 104 18.95 -3.46 -11.70
N VAL A 105 18.46 -2.57 -10.83
CA VAL A 105 18.09 -2.90 -9.44
C VAL A 105 16.80 -3.71 -9.42
N ILE A 106 15.81 -3.33 -10.24
CA ILE A 106 14.55 -4.07 -10.39
C ILE A 106 14.80 -5.48 -10.94
N ASP A 107 15.60 -5.60 -12.00
CA ASP A 107 15.99 -6.88 -12.60
C ASP A 107 16.72 -7.77 -11.59
N LYS A 108 17.60 -7.18 -10.78
CA LYS A 108 18.28 -7.89 -9.69
C LYS A 108 17.30 -8.36 -8.63
N ILE A 109 16.37 -7.52 -8.20
CA ILE A 109 15.34 -7.91 -7.22
C ILE A 109 14.51 -9.06 -7.80
N SER A 110 14.02 -8.93 -9.03
CA SER A 110 13.26 -9.96 -9.75
C SER A 110 14.00 -11.30 -9.78
N LEU A 111 15.27 -11.31 -10.21
CA LEU A 111 16.09 -12.52 -10.27
C LEU A 111 16.25 -13.22 -8.91
N PHE A 112 16.58 -12.47 -7.86
CA PHE A 112 16.85 -13.05 -6.54
C PHE A 112 15.58 -13.40 -5.73
N SER A 113 14.48 -12.71 -6.01
CA SER A 113 13.17 -12.97 -5.39
C SER A 113 12.34 -14.01 -6.15
N GLN A 114 12.71 -14.33 -7.39
CA GLN A 114 11.97 -15.21 -8.30
C GLN A 114 10.56 -14.68 -8.63
N VAL A 115 10.42 -13.35 -8.66
CA VAL A 115 9.20 -12.65 -9.02
C VAL A 115 9.40 -12.04 -10.42
N PRO A 116 8.44 -12.15 -11.36
CA PRO A 116 8.55 -11.50 -12.66
C PRO A 116 8.85 -10.01 -12.54
N THR A 117 9.63 -9.45 -13.46
CA THR A 117 10.05 -8.04 -13.40
C THR A 117 8.84 -7.09 -13.36
N ASP A 118 7.79 -7.39 -14.13
CA ASP A 118 6.55 -6.61 -14.16
C ASP A 118 5.75 -6.68 -12.85
N HIS A 119 6.04 -7.65 -11.98
CA HIS A 119 5.41 -7.85 -10.68
C HIS A 119 6.22 -7.20 -9.53
N VAL A 120 7.38 -6.63 -9.84
CA VAL A 120 8.17 -5.82 -8.89
C VAL A 120 7.74 -4.36 -9.00
N ILE A 121 6.91 -3.92 -8.06
CA ILE A 121 6.29 -2.60 -8.06
C ILE A 121 7.10 -1.65 -7.19
N THR A 122 7.53 -0.53 -7.76
CA THR A 122 8.27 0.51 -7.03
C THR A 122 7.32 1.46 -6.33
N VAL A 123 7.42 1.58 -5.00
CA VAL A 123 6.58 2.48 -4.20
C VAL A 123 7.48 3.58 -3.66
N VAL A 124 7.67 4.62 -4.45
CA VAL A 124 8.45 5.79 -4.05
C VAL A 124 7.71 6.58 -2.97
N ASP A 125 8.45 7.20 -2.04
CA ASP A 125 7.86 8.09 -1.04
C ASP A 125 7.07 9.21 -1.75
N ALA A 126 5.76 9.15 -1.61
CA ALA A 126 4.82 10.08 -2.21
C ALA A 126 4.76 11.39 -1.41
N ARG A 127 4.43 12.50 -2.09
CA ARG A 127 4.31 13.81 -1.44
C ARG A 127 3.12 13.86 -0.47
N ASP A 128 2.06 13.15 -0.84
CA ASP A 128 0.83 13.07 -0.08
C ASP A 128 0.16 11.70 -0.31
N LEU A 129 -0.60 11.22 0.69
CA LEU A 129 -1.22 9.88 0.69
C LEU A 129 -2.08 9.63 -0.55
N TYR A 130 -2.68 10.68 -1.11
CA TYR A 130 -3.58 10.60 -2.26
C TYR A 130 -2.85 10.38 -3.60
N GLU A 131 -1.53 10.56 -3.63
CA GLU A 131 -0.72 10.28 -4.81
C GLU A 131 -0.41 8.78 -4.96
N VAL A 132 -0.42 8.00 -3.87
CA VAL A 132 -0.07 6.57 -3.88
C VAL A 132 -0.90 5.75 -4.87
N PRO A 133 -2.24 5.83 -4.91
CA PRO A 133 -3.02 5.06 -5.88
C PRO A 133 -2.69 5.43 -7.33
N ILE A 134 -2.36 6.70 -7.60
CA ILE A 134 -1.99 7.19 -8.93
C ILE A 134 -0.63 6.62 -9.36
N LEU A 135 0.32 6.49 -8.44
CA LEU A 135 1.64 5.88 -8.71
C LEU A 135 1.56 4.37 -8.96
N LEU A 136 0.64 3.68 -8.26
CA LEU A 136 0.40 2.25 -8.46
C LEU A 136 -0.32 1.96 -9.78
N ASP A 137 -1.29 2.79 -10.15
CA ASP A 137 -2.00 2.72 -11.45
C ASP A 137 -1.05 2.91 -12.64
N LYS A 138 -0.08 3.83 -12.54
CA LYS A 138 0.98 4.00 -13.56
C LYS A 138 1.82 2.74 -13.78
N GLN A 139 1.91 1.87 -12.78
CA GLN A 139 2.63 0.59 -12.83
C GLN A 139 1.69 -0.59 -13.12
N LYS A 140 0.44 -0.32 -13.56
CA LYS A 140 -0.55 -1.33 -13.98
C LYS A 140 -0.91 -2.34 -12.89
N LEU A 141 -0.83 -1.95 -11.60
CA LEU A 141 -1.15 -2.83 -10.49
C LEU A 141 -2.58 -3.41 -10.60
N CYS A 142 -3.55 -2.58 -11.00
CA CYS A 142 -4.92 -3.04 -11.18
C CYS A 142 -5.03 -4.12 -12.26
N ASP A 143 -4.35 -3.95 -13.40
CA ASP A 143 -4.37 -4.93 -14.48
C ASP A 143 -3.73 -6.26 -14.04
N LEU A 144 -2.62 -6.20 -13.29
CA LEU A 144 -1.96 -7.39 -12.74
C LEU A 144 -2.88 -8.17 -11.81
N LEU A 145 -3.60 -7.47 -10.92
CA LEU A 145 -4.53 -8.11 -9.98
C LEU A 145 -5.76 -8.68 -10.69
N LEU A 146 -6.34 -7.96 -11.67
CA LEU A 146 -7.46 -8.46 -12.47
C LEU A 146 -7.08 -9.72 -13.23
N ASN A 147 -5.88 -9.74 -13.83
CA ASN A 147 -5.36 -10.91 -14.53
C ASN A 147 -5.11 -12.08 -13.57
N HIS A 148 -4.52 -11.83 -12.39
CA HIS A 148 -4.25 -12.85 -11.37
C HIS A 148 -5.52 -13.58 -10.92
N PHE A 149 -6.58 -12.81 -10.62
CA PHE A 149 -7.86 -13.35 -10.14
C PHE A 149 -8.83 -13.73 -11.26
N ASN A 150 -8.43 -13.58 -12.53
CA ASN A 150 -9.31 -13.76 -13.70
C ASN A 150 -10.62 -12.97 -13.59
N LEU A 151 -10.53 -11.73 -13.11
CA LEU A 151 -11.67 -10.83 -12.91
C LEU A 151 -11.82 -9.89 -14.11
N SER A 152 -13.06 -9.67 -14.53
CA SER A 152 -13.40 -8.64 -15.51
C SER A 152 -13.76 -7.33 -14.80
N PRO A 153 -13.22 -6.18 -15.22
CA PRO A 153 -13.58 -4.91 -14.63
C PRO A 153 -15.08 -4.67 -14.82
N LYS A 154 -15.79 -4.40 -13.72
CA LYS A 154 -17.21 -4.05 -13.79
C LYS A 154 -17.36 -2.72 -14.54
N LEU A 155 -18.25 -2.69 -15.53
CA LEU A 155 -18.53 -1.55 -16.41
C LEU A 155 -18.93 -0.24 -15.70
N LYS A 156 -19.11 -0.27 -14.37
CA LYS A 156 -19.54 0.87 -13.52
C LYS A 156 -18.39 1.68 -12.91
N VAL A 157 -17.14 1.51 -13.33
CA VAL A 157 -16.09 2.42 -12.85
C VAL A 157 -16.31 3.79 -13.52
N GLU A 158 -16.75 4.78 -12.73
CA GLU A 158 -16.88 6.18 -13.19
C GLU A 158 -15.56 6.60 -13.86
N TYR A 159 -15.64 6.90 -15.16
CA TYR A 159 -14.49 7.41 -15.90
C TYR A 159 -14.32 8.91 -15.60
N PRO A 160 -13.08 9.39 -15.37
CA PRO A 160 -11.84 8.63 -15.39
C PRO A 160 -11.57 7.87 -14.09
N ILE A 161 -11.05 6.64 -14.22
CA ILE A 161 -10.46 5.86 -13.12
C ILE A 161 -9.46 6.76 -12.38
N LEU A 162 -9.59 6.82 -11.05
CA LEU A 162 -8.84 7.73 -10.17
C LEU A 162 -9.03 9.24 -10.42
N GLY A 163 -10.06 9.67 -11.16
CA GLY A 163 -10.34 11.07 -11.47
C GLY A 163 -10.48 11.95 -10.22
N LYS A 164 -11.20 11.46 -9.22
CA LYS A 164 -11.37 12.12 -7.92
C LYS A 164 -10.03 12.27 -7.19
N TRP A 165 -9.17 11.25 -7.24
CA TRP A 165 -7.82 11.29 -6.66
C TRP A 165 -6.94 12.31 -7.38
N LYS A 166 -6.89 12.28 -8.72
CA LYS A 166 -6.12 13.25 -9.54
C LYS A 166 -6.59 14.69 -9.31
N ALA A 167 -7.90 14.91 -9.15
CA ALA A 167 -8.45 16.23 -8.82
C ALA A 167 -8.04 16.68 -7.41
N LEU A 168 -8.07 15.77 -6.43
CA LEU A 168 -7.66 16.05 -5.06
C LEU A 168 -6.16 16.39 -4.97
N THR A 169 -5.29 15.56 -5.53
CA THR A 169 -3.83 15.81 -5.56
C THR A 169 -3.50 17.14 -6.22
N ARG A 170 -4.14 17.48 -7.36
CA ARG A 170 -3.96 18.80 -7.99
C ARG A 170 -4.37 19.96 -7.06
N ARG A 171 -5.47 19.81 -6.34
CA ARG A 171 -5.94 20.84 -5.40
C ARG A 171 -4.98 21.01 -4.22
N LEU A 172 -4.42 19.92 -3.70
CA LEU A 172 -3.43 19.96 -2.62
C LEU A 172 -2.13 20.62 -3.06
N GLN A 173 -1.62 20.24 -4.23
CA GLN A 173 -0.40 20.80 -4.80
C GLN A 173 -0.56 22.27 -5.22
N GLY A 174 -1.76 22.67 -5.66
CA GLY A 174 -2.10 24.05 -6.00
C GLY A 174 -2.36 24.97 -4.80
N ALA A 175 -2.33 24.47 -3.56
CA ALA A 175 -2.54 25.29 -2.37
C ALA A 175 -1.33 26.21 -2.11
N SER A 176 -1.55 27.52 -2.27
CA SER A 176 -0.52 28.56 -2.09
C SER A 176 -0.60 29.27 -0.73
N LYS A 177 -1.78 29.39 -0.14
CA LYS A 177 -1.94 30.02 1.18
C LYS A 177 -1.54 29.03 2.28
N THR A 178 -0.98 29.52 3.37
CA THR A 178 -0.70 28.70 4.57
C THR A 178 -1.51 29.24 5.74
N ILE A 179 -2.21 28.36 6.46
CA ILE A 179 -2.92 28.68 7.70
C ILE A 179 -2.22 27.94 8.82
N GLN A 180 -2.04 28.63 9.95
CA GLN A 180 -1.53 28.01 11.17
C GLN A 180 -2.70 27.61 12.05
N VAL A 181 -2.70 26.36 12.49
CA VAL A 181 -3.70 25.81 13.41
C VAL A 181 -2.97 25.32 14.64
N ALA A 182 -3.30 25.86 15.81
CA ALA A 182 -2.78 25.36 17.07
C ALA A 182 -3.63 24.16 17.53
N LEU A 183 -2.99 23.03 17.81
CA LEU A 183 -3.63 21.84 18.37
C LEU A 183 -3.21 21.71 19.83
N VAL A 184 -4.13 22.00 20.76
CA VAL A 184 -3.87 21.80 22.18
C VAL A 184 -4.10 20.34 22.51
N GLY A 185 -3.02 19.64 22.89
CA GLY A 185 -3.02 18.21 23.16
C GLY A 185 -2.29 17.84 24.45
N LYS A 186 -2.57 16.64 24.95
CA LYS A 186 -1.92 16.05 26.13
C LYS A 186 -0.49 15.56 25.85
N TYR A 187 -0.20 15.12 24.62
CA TYR A 187 1.06 14.46 24.27
C TYR A 187 1.97 15.41 23.48
N THR A 188 3.11 15.79 24.04
CA THR A 188 4.03 16.75 23.40
C THR A 188 5.09 16.11 22.49
N LYS A 189 5.30 14.79 22.59
CA LYS A 189 6.39 14.07 21.88
C LYS A 189 5.93 12.88 21.05
N LEU A 190 4.63 12.54 21.07
CA LEU A 190 4.09 11.38 20.39
C LEU A 190 3.23 11.83 19.20
N ASN A 191 3.87 12.14 18.08
CA ASN A 191 3.19 12.59 16.85
C ASN A 191 2.12 11.59 16.38
N ASP A 192 2.31 10.31 16.67
CA ASP A 192 1.38 9.24 16.30
C ASP A 192 0.00 9.38 16.97
N ALA A 193 -0.05 9.95 18.18
CA ALA A 193 -1.29 10.14 18.93
C ALA A 193 -2.29 11.07 18.22
N TYR A 194 -1.82 11.89 17.27
CA TYR A 194 -2.64 12.87 16.54
C TYR A 194 -2.72 12.58 15.04
N LEU A 195 -2.23 11.44 14.55
CA LEU A 195 -2.25 11.14 13.11
C LEU A 195 -3.65 11.19 12.51
N SER A 196 -4.67 10.71 13.22
CA SER A 196 -6.07 10.76 12.76
C SER A 196 -6.63 12.19 12.69
N VAL A 197 -6.05 13.16 13.39
CA VAL A 197 -6.42 14.58 13.34
C VAL A 197 -5.60 15.33 12.29
N LEU A 198 -4.32 14.97 12.13
CA LEU A 198 -3.40 15.57 11.16
C LEU A 198 -3.70 15.11 9.71
N LYS A 199 -4.05 13.84 9.50
CA LYS A 199 -4.31 13.26 8.17
C LYS A 199 -5.55 13.83 7.44
N PRO A 200 -6.71 14.08 8.09
CA PRO A 200 -7.88 14.69 7.44
C PRO A 200 -7.81 16.22 7.38
N ALA A 201 -6.68 16.84 7.74
CA ALA A 201 -6.53 18.30 7.73
C ALA A 201 -6.10 18.95 6.40
N PRO A 202 -6.20 18.36 5.17
CA PRO A 202 -6.30 19.23 4.02
C PRO A 202 -7.66 19.89 4.10
N CYS A 203 -7.64 21.20 4.34
CA CYS A 203 -8.73 22.18 4.38
C CYS A 203 -9.88 21.94 3.36
N GLN A 204 -10.66 20.87 3.52
CA GLN A 204 -11.75 20.50 2.60
C GLN A 204 -13.10 21.06 3.08
N ARG A 205 -13.28 21.20 4.39
CA ARG A 205 -14.57 21.56 5.01
C ARG A 205 -14.72 23.01 5.47
N ILE A 206 -13.65 23.80 5.57
CA ILE A 206 -13.74 25.18 6.08
C ILE A 206 -13.95 26.15 4.90
N ARG A 207 -15.18 26.67 4.75
CA ARG A 207 -15.66 27.44 3.57
C ARG A 207 -15.30 28.94 3.56
N PRO A 208 -14.06 29.33 3.90
CA PRO A 208 -13.36 30.22 2.95
C PRO A 208 -11.98 29.72 2.49
N TRP A 209 -11.49 28.58 2.97
CA TRP A 209 -10.09 28.17 2.87
C TRP A 209 -9.84 27.08 1.82
N LYS A 210 -10.40 27.23 0.61
CA LYS A 210 -10.40 26.17 -0.40
C LYS A 210 -9.01 25.77 -0.94
N ALA A 211 -7.95 26.53 -0.64
CA ALA A 211 -6.60 26.32 -1.18
C ALA A 211 -5.49 26.71 -0.18
N ALA A 212 -5.60 26.24 1.07
CA ALA A 212 -4.60 26.51 2.09
C ALA A 212 -3.93 25.24 2.62
N ARG A 213 -2.62 25.30 2.84
CA ARG A 213 -1.84 24.33 3.60
C ARG A 213 -2.04 24.60 5.09
N CYS A 214 -2.47 23.60 5.84
CA CYS A 214 -2.52 23.69 7.30
C CYS A 214 -1.15 23.31 7.88
N ARG A 215 -0.53 24.20 8.66
CA ARG A 215 0.55 23.82 9.56
C ARG A 215 -0.03 23.69 10.96
N VAL A 216 0.01 22.47 11.48
CA VAL A 216 -0.43 22.18 12.83
C VAL A 216 0.77 22.23 13.76
N TYR A 217 0.63 22.94 14.87
CA TYR A 217 1.63 23.02 15.92
C TYR A 217 0.99 22.60 17.24
N THR A 218 1.73 21.80 18.00
CA THR A 218 1.38 21.34 19.35
C THR A 218 2.14 22.13 20.40
#